data_AF-A0A7S1IJN9-F1
#
_entry.id   AF-A0A7S1IJN9-F1
#
_cell.length_a   1.000
_cell.length_b   1.000
_cell.length_c   1.000
_cell.angle_alpha   90.00
_cell.angle_beta   90.00
_cell.angle_gamma   90.00
#
_symmetry.space_group_name_H-M   'P 1'
#
loop_
_entity.id
_entity.type
_entity.pdbx_description
1 polymer ?
#
loop_
_entity_poly.entity_id
_entity_poly.type
_entity_poly.pdbx_seq_one_letter_code
_entity_poly.pdbx_strand_id
1 'polypeptide(L)'
;MAKTWRFSAPSSAASLIYRSHKDERDITKYRALLNHLVFGSPLSGEKLLQVDHTSPLFVWTGKDAFDKIGPPQGVNKPPGFISCGNEEYDRWKAPFETVFTAKDGGLDGDKDTSFDPSDPEFSEPLVDSMRSVKDDELEQYRQSRAKKTTA
;
A
#
# COMPACT_ATOMS: atom_id res chain seq x y z
N MET A 1 -8.88 -4.62 16.62
CA MET A 1 -8.09 -4.86 15.39
C MET A 1 -8.86 -5.56 14.27
N ALA A 2 -9.45 -6.74 14.48
CA ALA A 2 -10.24 -7.42 13.44
C ALA A 2 -11.31 -6.52 12.79
N LYS A 3 -12.00 -5.70 13.60
CA LYS A 3 -12.99 -4.71 13.12
C LYS A 3 -12.37 -3.63 12.23
N THR A 4 -11.17 -3.14 12.55
CA THR A 4 -10.46 -2.11 11.76
C THR A 4 -10.11 -2.62 10.37
N TRP A 5 -9.58 -3.84 10.26
CA TRP A 5 -9.30 -4.48 8.97
C TRP A 5 -10.56 -4.78 8.17
N ARG A 6 -11.65 -5.18 8.85
CA ARG A 6 -12.96 -5.38 8.21
C ARG A 6 -13.59 -4.09 7.73
N PHE A 7 -13.30 -2.95 8.36
CA PHE A 7 -13.72 -1.63 7.89
C PHE A 7 -12.90 -1.16 6.67
N SER A 8 -11.58 -1.41 6.67
CA SER A 8 -10.72 -0.93 5.59
C SER A 8 -10.89 -1.69 4.26
N ALA A 9 -11.22 -2.98 4.32
CA ALA A 9 -11.33 -3.81 3.12
C ALA A 9 -12.48 -3.40 2.19
N PRO A 10 -13.76 -3.28 2.63
CA PRO A 10 -14.85 -2.79 1.78
C PRO A 10 -14.59 -1.38 1.25
N SER A 11 -14.02 -0.50 2.08
CA SER A 11 -13.77 0.89 1.72
C SER A 11 -12.69 1.06 0.63
N SER A 12 -11.86 0.05 0.42
CA SER A 12 -10.86 -0.04 -0.65
C SER A 12 -11.26 -0.99 -1.79
N ALA A 13 -12.52 -1.46 -1.80
CA ALA A 13 -13.01 -2.50 -2.70
C ALA A 13 -12.17 -3.81 -2.66
N ALA A 14 -11.49 -4.06 -1.56
CA ALA A 14 -10.61 -5.20 -1.37
C ALA A 14 -11.29 -6.33 -0.61
N SER A 15 -10.79 -7.55 -0.82
CA SER A 15 -11.14 -8.72 -0.01
C SER A 15 -10.06 -8.94 1.05
N LEU A 16 -10.47 -9.29 2.27
CA LEU A 16 -9.59 -9.56 3.41
C LEU A 16 -9.55 -11.06 3.68
N ILE A 17 -8.39 -11.67 3.50
CA ILE A 17 -8.21 -13.12 3.71
C ILE A 17 -7.03 -13.38 4.63
N TYR A 18 -7.29 -14.15 5.68
CA TYR A 18 -6.26 -14.74 6.50
C TYR A 18 -5.70 -15.99 5.82
N ARG A 19 -4.38 -16.16 5.91
CA ARG A 19 -3.69 -17.36 5.44
C ARG A 19 -2.61 -17.76 6.44
N SER A 20 -2.70 -18.99 6.94
CA SER A 20 -1.62 -19.65 7.65
C SER A 20 -0.95 -20.68 6.75
N HIS A 21 0.37 -20.82 6.83
CA HIS A 21 1.10 -21.91 6.18
C HIS A 21 0.96 -23.25 6.92
N LYS A 22 0.46 -23.22 8.16
CA LYS A 22 0.36 -24.40 9.03
C LYS A 22 -1.03 -25.06 9.00
N ASP A 23 -2.08 -24.32 8.63
CA ASP A 23 -3.45 -24.83 8.59
C ASP A 23 -3.88 -25.10 7.15
N GLU A 24 -4.08 -26.37 6.81
CA GLU A 24 -4.52 -26.78 5.47
C GLU A 24 -5.91 -26.27 5.12
N ARG A 25 -6.79 -26.03 6.11
CA ARG A 25 -8.14 -25.50 5.86
C ARG A 25 -8.07 -24.09 5.31
N ASP A 26 -7.19 -23.25 5.87
CA ASP A 26 -7.00 -21.87 5.41
C ASP A 26 -6.41 -21.82 3.99
N ILE A 27 -5.44 -22.70 3.72
CA ILE A 27 -4.83 -22.84 2.39
C ILE A 27 -5.90 -23.28 1.37
N THR A 28 -6.77 -24.21 1.74
CA THR A 28 -7.85 -24.69 0.88
C THR A 28 -8.85 -23.58 0.54
N LYS A 29 -9.28 -22.80 1.54
CA LYS A 29 -10.15 -21.62 1.35
C LYS A 29 -9.50 -20.57 0.45
N TYR A 30 -8.21 -20.29 0.67
CA TYR A 30 -7.44 -19.36 -0.16
C TYR A 30 -7.30 -19.84 -1.62
N ARG A 31 -7.05 -21.13 -1.84
CA ARG A 31 -7.01 -21.69 -3.21
C ARG A 31 -8.37 -21.65 -3.89
N ALA A 32 -9.46 -21.92 -3.16
CA ALA A 32 -10.81 -21.80 -3.69
C ALA A 32 -11.14 -20.37 -4.14
N LEU A 33 -10.68 -19.37 -3.37
CA LEU A 33 -10.74 -17.96 -3.76
C LEU A 33 -9.97 -17.68 -5.04
N LEU A 34 -8.70 -18.08 -5.13
CA LEU A 34 -7.90 -17.84 -6.33
C LEU A 34 -8.54 -18.50 -7.55
N ASN A 35 -9.07 -19.71 -7.40
CA ASN A 35 -9.76 -20.40 -8.49
C ASN A 35 -11.04 -19.69 -8.91
N HIS A 36 -11.77 -19.07 -7.98
CA HIS A 36 -12.91 -18.23 -8.30
C HIS A 36 -12.49 -16.98 -9.08
N LEU A 37 -11.45 -16.28 -8.62
CA LEU A 37 -10.97 -15.05 -9.25
C LEU A 37 -10.35 -15.29 -10.64
N VAL A 38 -9.59 -16.35 -10.80
CA VAL A 38 -8.83 -16.64 -12.04
C VAL A 38 -9.68 -17.42 -13.04
N PHE A 39 -10.46 -18.40 -12.58
CA PHE A 39 -11.17 -19.34 -13.45
C PHE A 39 -12.69 -19.23 -13.38
N GLY A 40 -13.24 -18.32 -12.56
CA GLY A 40 -14.70 -18.18 -12.41
C GLY A 40 -15.38 -19.37 -11.74
N SER A 41 -14.62 -20.23 -11.05
CA SER A 41 -15.16 -21.41 -10.37
C SER A 41 -16.21 -21.01 -9.33
N PRO A 42 -17.34 -21.73 -9.18
CA PRO A 42 -18.39 -21.35 -8.26
C PRO A 42 -17.87 -21.34 -6.82
N LEU A 43 -17.95 -20.18 -6.19
CA LEU A 43 -17.55 -20.00 -4.81
C LEU A 43 -18.77 -20.11 -3.91
N SER A 44 -18.74 -21.04 -2.95
CA SER A 44 -19.75 -21.12 -1.89
C SER A 44 -19.60 -19.94 -0.90
N GLY A 45 -20.03 -18.75 -1.31
CA GLY A 45 -19.74 -17.49 -0.65
C GLY A 45 -20.20 -17.38 0.81
N GLU A 46 -21.24 -18.10 1.23
CA GLU A 46 -21.70 -18.11 2.62
C GLU A 46 -20.84 -18.98 3.54
N LYS A 47 -20.31 -20.10 3.03
CA LYS A 47 -19.47 -21.02 3.80
C LYS A 47 -18.07 -20.48 4.06
N LEU A 48 -17.66 -19.52 3.23
CA LEU A 48 -16.33 -18.92 3.25
C LEU A 48 -16.33 -17.55 3.95
N LEU A 49 -17.48 -17.02 4.33
CA LEU A 49 -17.55 -15.79 5.10
C LEU A 49 -17.24 -16.09 6.56
N GLN A 50 -16.05 -15.70 7.02
CA GLN A 50 -15.61 -15.86 8.39
C GLN A 50 -15.23 -14.52 8.97
N VAL A 51 -16.08 -14.07 9.88
CA VAL A 51 -16.14 -12.68 10.33
C VAL A 51 -15.77 -12.56 11.82
N ASP A 52 -15.79 -13.69 12.53
CA ASP A 52 -15.52 -13.73 13.95
C ASP A 52 -14.04 -13.49 14.27
N HIS A 53 -13.80 -12.55 15.18
CA HIS A 53 -12.49 -12.10 15.64
C HIS A 53 -11.67 -13.18 16.35
N THR A 54 -12.30 -14.23 16.87
CA THR A 54 -11.58 -15.36 17.52
C THR A 54 -10.97 -16.32 16.51
N SER A 55 -11.29 -16.13 15.24
CA SER A 55 -11.06 -17.09 14.18
C SER A 55 -10.43 -16.43 12.95
N PRO A 56 -9.77 -17.19 12.07
CA PRO A 56 -9.24 -16.68 10.81
C PRO A 56 -10.26 -15.87 10.01
N LEU A 57 -9.93 -14.63 9.66
CA LEU A 57 -10.84 -13.76 8.90
C LEU A 57 -10.86 -14.16 7.42
N PHE A 58 -12.06 -14.35 6.88
CA PHE A 58 -12.30 -14.55 5.44
C PHE A 58 -13.48 -13.67 5.03
N VAL A 59 -13.18 -12.53 4.42
CA VAL A 59 -14.17 -11.52 4.08
C VAL A 59 -13.99 -11.12 2.63
N TRP A 60 -15.07 -11.27 1.87
CA TRP A 60 -15.13 -11.00 0.43
C TRP A 60 -15.71 -9.62 0.20
N THR A 61 -15.27 -8.95 -0.86
CA THR A 61 -15.82 -7.66 -1.24
C THR A 61 -17.33 -7.76 -1.40
N GLY A 62 -18.09 -6.89 -0.72
CA GLY A 62 -19.56 -6.86 -0.76
C GLY A 62 -20.29 -7.90 0.11
N LYS A 63 -19.58 -8.75 0.87
CA LYS A 63 -20.19 -9.68 1.84
C LYS A 63 -20.13 -9.20 3.29
N ASP A 64 -19.32 -8.19 3.58
CA ASP A 64 -19.31 -7.50 4.86
C ASP A 64 -20.21 -6.26 4.84
N ALA A 65 -20.78 -5.91 5.98
CA ALA A 65 -21.62 -4.73 6.13
C ALA A 65 -21.14 -3.89 7.31
N PHE A 66 -21.09 -2.57 7.15
CA PHE A 66 -20.65 -1.64 8.19
C PHE A 66 -21.49 -1.76 9.47
N ASP A 67 -22.80 -1.98 9.35
CA ASP A 67 -23.71 -2.23 10.48
C ASP A 67 -23.30 -3.44 11.31
N LYS A 68 -22.75 -4.49 10.68
CA LYS A 68 -22.30 -5.72 11.35
C LYS A 68 -20.90 -5.58 11.97
N ILE A 69 -20.10 -4.60 11.55
CA ILE A 69 -18.79 -4.32 12.14
C ILE A 69 -18.97 -3.56 13.46
N GLY A 70 -19.92 -2.62 13.47
CA GLY A 70 -20.20 -1.72 14.58
C GLY A 70 -19.18 -0.58 14.71
N PRO A 71 -19.35 0.31 15.69
CA PRO A 71 -18.47 1.48 15.85
C PRO A 71 -17.05 1.08 16.29
N PRO A 72 -16.04 1.92 15.98
CA PRO A 72 -14.67 1.72 16.46
C PRO A 72 -14.61 1.77 18.00
N GLN A 73 -13.77 0.90 18.57
CA GLN A 73 -13.54 0.83 20.02
C GLN A 73 -12.43 1.80 20.39
N GLY A 74 -12.74 2.79 21.25
CA GLY A 74 -11.79 3.83 21.67
C GLY A 74 -11.79 5.03 20.71
N VAL A 75 -12.41 6.12 21.14
CA VAL A 75 -12.63 7.33 20.32
C VAL A 75 -11.51 8.36 20.49
N ASN A 76 -10.63 8.16 21.48
CA ASN A 76 -9.62 9.16 21.81
C ASN A 76 -8.47 9.11 20.80
N LYS A 77 -8.29 10.21 20.07
CA LYS A 77 -7.17 10.42 19.17
C LYS A 77 -5.87 10.49 19.99
N PRO A 78 -4.82 9.75 19.61
CA PRO A 78 -3.52 9.85 20.27
C PRO A 78 -2.92 11.27 20.12
N PRO A 79 -1.98 11.67 21.00
CA PRO A 79 -1.25 12.92 20.82
C PRO A 79 -0.46 12.88 19.50
N GLY A 80 -0.52 13.96 18.71
CA GLY A 80 0.10 14.02 17.39
C GLY A 80 -0.70 13.35 16.26
N PHE A 81 -1.97 12.98 16.49
CA PHE A 81 -2.82 12.38 15.46
C PHE A 81 -2.95 13.26 14.21
N ILE A 82 -2.48 12.74 13.08
CA ILE A 82 -2.60 13.38 11.77
C ILE A 82 -3.87 12.88 11.10
N SER A 83 -4.81 13.79 10.83
CA SER A 83 -6.05 13.46 10.10
C SER A 83 -5.75 13.05 8.66
N CYS A 84 -6.45 12.02 8.17
CA CYS A 84 -6.46 11.63 6.76
C CYS A 84 -7.45 12.45 5.92
N GLY A 85 -8.12 13.46 6.48
CA GLY A 85 -9.12 14.28 5.78
C GLY A 85 -10.51 13.64 5.64
N ASN A 86 -10.69 12.42 6.15
CA ASN A 86 -11.99 11.75 6.22
C ASN A 86 -12.27 11.33 7.67
N GLU A 87 -13.36 11.88 8.23
CA GLU A 87 -13.71 11.71 9.64
C GLU A 87 -13.98 10.25 10.02
N GLU A 88 -14.62 9.46 9.15
CA GLU A 88 -14.90 8.05 9.42
C GLU A 88 -13.60 7.25 9.49
N TYR A 89 -12.70 7.47 8.53
CA TYR A 89 -11.38 6.83 8.54
C TYR A 89 -10.56 7.25 9.76
N ASP A 90 -10.61 8.52 10.16
CA ASP A 90 -9.91 9.00 11.34
C ASP A 90 -10.36 8.30 12.63
N ARG A 91 -11.67 8.02 12.75
CA ARG A 91 -12.23 7.27 13.89
C ARG A 91 -11.71 5.84 13.95
N TRP A 92 -11.44 5.20 12.82
CA TRP A 92 -10.86 3.86 12.75
C TRP A 92 -9.33 3.85 12.87
N LYS A 93 -8.68 4.93 12.44
CA LYS A 93 -7.23 5.14 12.52
C LYS A 93 -6.78 5.42 13.96
N ALA A 94 -7.52 6.20 14.73
CA ALA A 94 -7.16 6.55 16.10
C ALA A 94 -6.85 5.31 17.00
N PRO A 95 -7.72 4.30 17.12
CA PRO A 95 -7.43 3.10 17.91
C PRO A 95 -6.42 2.16 17.25
N PHE A 96 -6.11 2.34 15.96
CA PHE A 96 -5.04 1.60 15.30
C PHE A 96 -3.68 2.15 15.71
N GLU A 97 -3.54 3.47 15.73
CA GLU A 97 -2.28 4.16 16.05
C GLU A 97 -1.88 4.05 17.52
N THR A 98 -2.83 3.79 18.43
CA THR A 98 -2.49 3.50 19.84
C THR A 98 -1.73 2.19 20.02
N VAL A 99 -1.88 1.24 19.11
CA VAL A 99 -1.17 -0.04 19.12
C VAL A 99 0.01 -0.03 18.16
N PHE A 100 -0.16 0.61 17.01
CA PHE A 100 0.87 0.75 15.99
C PHE A 100 1.19 2.23 15.82
N THR A 101 2.14 2.72 16.62
CA THR A 101 2.64 4.09 16.46
C THR A 101 3.13 4.29 15.03
N ALA A 102 2.64 5.33 14.36
CA ALA A 102 3.25 5.75 13.10
C ALA A 102 4.75 5.98 13.36
N LYS A 103 5.62 5.38 12.53
CA LYS A 103 7.01 5.82 12.53
C LYS A 103 7.00 7.30 12.15
N ASP A 104 7.76 8.11 12.85
CA ASP A 104 8.07 9.47 12.43
C ASP A 104 8.83 9.40 11.10
N GLY A 105 8.07 9.33 10.02
CA GLY A 105 8.56 9.07 8.69
C GLY A 105 7.35 9.08 7.79
N GLY A 106 7.25 10.11 6.96
CA GLY A 106 6.22 10.19 5.94
C GLY A 106 6.26 8.96 5.01
N LEU A 107 5.42 9.00 3.99
CA LEU A 107 5.42 8.06 2.87
C LEU A 107 6.73 8.06 2.05
N ASP A 108 7.85 8.49 2.62
CA ASP A 108 9.18 8.04 2.25
C ASP A 108 9.36 6.65 2.83
N GLY A 109 8.65 5.68 2.26
CA GLY A 109 9.08 4.30 2.38
C GLY A 109 10.54 4.28 1.99
N ASP A 110 11.41 3.89 2.92
CA ASP A 110 12.76 3.40 2.68
C ASP A 110 13.32 3.97 1.38
N LYS A 111 13.53 5.29 1.32
CA LYS A 111 14.54 5.79 0.40
C LYS A 111 15.79 5.22 1.00
N ASP A 112 16.13 4.04 0.50
CA ASP A 112 17.46 3.50 0.55
C ASP A 112 18.32 4.56 -0.15
N THR A 113 18.67 5.61 0.59
CA THR A 113 19.58 6.67 0.16
C THR A 113 21.00 6.14 0.06
N SER A 114 21.18 4.82 0.15
CA SER A 114 22.44 4.12 -0.07
C SER A 114 22.85 4.10 -1.55
N PHE A 115 21.95 4.45 -2.47
CA PHE A 115 22.25 4.48 -3.90
C PHE A 115 22.40 5.92 -4.40
N ASP A 116 23.62 6.46 -4.31
CA ASP A 116 24.02 7.63 -5.11
C ASP A 116 24.73 7.14 -6.38
N PRO A 117 24.11 7.24 -7.57
CA PRO A 117 24.76 6.87 -8.83
C PRO A 117 25.98 7.76 -9.16
N SER A 118 26.29 8.76 -8.34
CA SER A 118 27.50 9.58 -8.42
C SER A 118 28.67 9.02 -7.58
N ASP A 119 28.47 7.92 -6.85
CA ASP A 119 29.52 7.32 -6.02
C ASP A 119 30.68 6.78 -6.89
N PRO A 120 31.95 6.95 -6.46
CA PRO A 120 33.11 6.51 -7.22
C PRO A 120 33.12 5.00 -7.56
N GLU A 121 32.45 4.19 -6.72
CA GLU A 121 32.32 2.74 -6.92
C GLU A 121 31.50 2.37 -8.17
N PHE A 122 30.66 3.30 -8.66
CA PHE A 122 29.86 3.13 -9.87
C PHE A 122 30.36 3.96 -11.06
N SER A 123 31.56 4.55 -10.95
CA SER A 123 32.15 5.30 -12.07
C SER A 123 32.52 4.36 -13.23
N GLU A 124 32.02 4.68 -14.43
CA GLU A 124 32.26 3.94 -15.65
C GLU A 124 32.92 4.87 -16.67
N PRO A 125 34.26 4.84 -16.82
CA PRO A 125 34.99 5.86 -17.59
C PRO A 125 34.50 6.06 -19.03
N LEU A 126 34.04 4.98 -19.66
CA LEU A 126 33.49 5.03 -21.02
C LEU A 126 32.10 5.68 -21.06
N VAL A 127 31.25 5.40 -20.06
CA VAL A 127 29.89 5.95 -19.99
C VAL A 127 29.95 7.42 -19.57
N ASP A 128 30.79 7.76 -18.59
CA ASP A 128 30.94 9.12 -18.07
C ASP A 128 31.52 10.07 -19.12
N SER A 129 32.50 9.61 -19.90
CA SER A 129 33.05 10.40 -21.02
C SER A 129 32.01 10.64 -22.12
N MET A 130 31.25 9.63 -22.51
CA MET A 130 30.18 9.78 -23.51
C MET A 130 29.05 10.69 -23.02
N ARG A 131 28.78 10.68 -21.71
CA ARG A 131 27.80 11.57 -21.09
C ARG A 131 28.27 13.02 -21.12
N SER A 132 29.52 13.29 -20.72
CA SER A 132 30.12 14.63 -20.79
C SER A 132 30.03 15.22 -22.18
N VAL A 133 30.35 14.43 -23.22
CA VAL A 133 30.27 14.90 -24.61
C VAL A 133 28.83 15.28 -24.99
N LYS A 134 27.83 14.47 -24.61
CA LYS A 134 26.42 14.79 -24.88
C LYS A 134 25.93 16.01 -24.13
N ASP A 135 26.39 16.20 -22.90
CA ASP A 135 26.02 17.35 -22.09
C ASP A 135 26.59 18.65 -22.69
N ASP A 136 27.84 18.62 -23.16
CA ASP A 136 28.47 19.74 -23.88
C ASP A 136 27.74 20.06 -25.19
N GLU A 137 27.38 19.04 -25.98
CA GLU A 137 26.58 19.21 -27.20
C GLU A 137 25.21 19.84 -26.87
N LEU A 138 24.54 19.37 -25.82
CA LEU A 138 23.24 19.87 -25.41
C LEU A 138 23.29 21.35 -25.00
N GLU A 139 24.35 21.77 -24.30
CA GLU A 139 24.55 23.17 -23.95
C GLU A 139 24.77 24.04 -25.19
N GLN A 140 25.56 23.58 -26.15
CA GLN A 140 25.75 24.28 -27.42
C GLN A 140 24.42 24.42 -28.19
N TYR A 141 23.58 23.39 -28.19
CA TYR A 141 22.23 23.44 -28.76
C TYR A 141 21.33 24.45 -28.04
N ARG A 142 21.37 24.49 -26.71
CA ARG A 142 20.60 25.45 -25.90
C ARG A 142 21.03 26.89 -26.20
N GLN A 143 22.33 27.15 -26.24
CA GLN A 143 22.87 28.47 -26.55
C GLN A 143 22.56 28.91 -27.97
N SER A 144 22.66 28.02 -28.95
CA SER A 144 22.35 28.33 -30.35
C SER A 144 20.86 28.58 -30.58
N ARG A 145 19.97 27.87 -29.87
CA ARG A 145 18.53 28.18 -29.86
C ARG A 145 18.24 29.51 -29.19
N ALA A 146 18.83 29.78 -28.03
CA ALA A 146 18.65 31.05 -27.34
C ALA A 146 19.07 32.25 -28.21
N LYS A 147 20.20 32.14 -28.92
CA LYS A 147 20.68 33.17 -29.85
C LYS A 147 19.77 33.38 -31.07
N LYS A 148 19.04 32.34 -31.52
CA LYS A 148 18.10 32.43 -32.65
C LYS A 148 16.74 33.05 -32.27
N THR A 149 16.37 33.04 -30.99
CA THR A 149 15.11 33.62 -30.51
C THR A 149 15.21 35.14 -30.26
N THR A 150 16.44 35.67 -30.16
CA THR A 150 16.70 37.10 -29.87
C THR A 150 17.07 37.92 -31.12
N ALA A 151 16.86 37.39 -32.32
CA ALA A 151 17.02 38.07 -33.61
C ALA A 151 15.70 38.01 -34.38
#